data_AF-A0A938EXN0-F1
#
_entry.id   AF-A0A938EXN0-F1
#
_cell.length_a   1.000
_cell.length_b   1.000
_cell.length_c   1.000
_cell.angle_alpha   90.00
_cell.angle_beta   90.00
_cell.angle_gamma   90.00
#
_symmetry.space_group_name_H-M   'P 1'
#
loop_
_entity.id
_entity.type
_entity.pdbx_description
1 polymer ?
#
loop_
_entity_poly.entity_id
_entity_poly.type
_entity_poly.pdbx_seq_one_letter_code
_entity_poly.pdbx_strand_id
1 'polypeptide(L)'
;YLVLNLTTRELEDMATLFDVVTVLQRSSIVQKTEKEVRKYIYELGTDGKLLNMQVEELMSNVVDENLKLIEDYINFNDDVKPAEINNSINSLDEDALLNLNNVAKILGYKLDVNLKEYQVRPKGIRIISGIKRLPEQLMRNLVLKFGNLKNILNANVEELAEVQGMGKARASLLYDRLKKFSEYYLYNELYSSKGGVIQQTRY
;
A
#
# COMPACT_ATOMS: atom_id res chain seq x y z
N TYR A 1 9.78 -6.08 3.60
CA TYR A 1 10.80 -5.01 3.59
C TYR A 1 10.36 -3.82 2.74
N LEU A 2 10.04 -3.98 1.45
CA LEU A 2 9.70 -2.84 0.59
C LEU A 2 8.44 -2.05 1.02
N VAL A 3 7.35 -2.73 1.38
CA VAL A 3 6.13 -2.07 1.89
C VAL A 3 6.38 -1.35 3.21
N LEU A 4 7.23 -1.90 4.07
CA LEU A 4 7.62 -1.26 5.34
C LEU A 4 8.38 0.04 5.06
N ASN A 5 9.41 -0.02 4.21
CA ASN A 5 10.17 1.17 3.82
C ASN A 5 9.28 2.23 3.16
N LEU A 6 8.37 1.82 2.26
CA LEU A 6 7.40 2.75 1.66
C LEU A 6 6.52 3.39 2.74
N THR A 7 5.97 2.60 3.67
CA THR A 7 5.13 3.10 4.77
C THR A 7 5.87 4.13 5.62
N THR A 8 7.14 3.88 5.92
CA THR A 8 7.97 4.83 6.65
C THR A 8 8.16 6.13 5.88
N ARG A 9 8.56 6.06 4.60
CA ARG A 9 8.72 7.25 3.76
C ARG A 9 7.42 8.02 3.55
N GLU A 10 6.28 7.33 3.52
CA GLU A 10 4.96 7.96 3.47
C GLU A 10 4.63 8.75 4.73
N LEU A 11 4.95 8.21 5.91
CA LEU A 11 4.75 8.88 7.19
C LEU A 11 5.66 10.11 7.33
N GLU A 12 6.86 10.04 6.75
CA GLU A 12 7.82 11.15 6.72
C GLU A 12 7.54 12.18 5.61
N ASP A 13 6.53 11.97 4.76
CA ASP A 13 6.24 12.81 3.57
C ASP A 13 7.41 12.89 2.57
N MET A 14 8.16 11.80 2.43
CA MET A 14 9.36 11.67 1.57
C MET A 14 9.24 10.52 0.55
N ALA A 15 8.05 9.98 0.34
CA ALA A 15 7.82 8.95 -0.66
C ALA A 15 8.05 9.48 -2.08
N THR A 16 8.74 8.69 -2.89
CA THR A 16 8.99 8.99 -4.30
C THR A 16 8.25 8.00 -5.19
N LEU A 17 8.02 8.38 -6.44
CA LEU A 17 7.36 7.50 -7.40
C LEU A 17 8.14 6.19 -7.57
N PHE A 18 9.47 6.24 -7.49
CA PHE A 18 10.35 5.05 -7.48
C PHE A 18 9.98 4.06 -6.37
N ASP A 19 9.73 4.53 -5.14
CA ASP A 19 9.37 3.65 -4.02
C ASP A 19 8.05 2.92 -4.31
N VAL A 20 7.06 3.66 -4.82
CA VAL A 20 5.72 3.14 -5.13
C VAL A 20 5.78 2.10 -6.25
N VAL A 21 6.36 2.45 -7.40
CA VAL A 21 6.39 1.55 -8.56
C VAL A 21 7.25 0.32 -8.31
N THR A 22 8.27 0.42 -7.45
CA THR A 22 9.07 -0.74 -7.02
C THR A 22 8.23 -1.73 -6.22
N VAL A 23 7.39 -1.24 -5.29
CA VAL A 23 6.48 -2.11 -4.53
C VAL A 23 5.45 -2.77 -5.46
N LEU A 24 4.85 -2.01 -6.37
CA LEU A 24 3.86 -2.53 -7.33
C LEU A 24 4.47 -3.56 -8.29
N GLN A 25 5.67 -3.30 -8.80
CA GLN A 25 6.40 -4.27 -9.63
C GLN A 25 6.60 -5.59 -8.89
N ARG A 26 7.05 -5.52 -7.63
CA ARG A 26 7.32 -6.71 -6.82
C ARG A 26 6.06 -7.47 -6.48
N SER A 27 4.98 -6.76 -6.19
CA SER A 27 3.65 -7.35 -6.03
C SER A 27 3.19 -8.08 -7.30
N SER A 28 3.42 -7.50 -8.48
CA SER A 28 3.11 -8.17 -9.75
C SER A 28 3.92 -9.44 -9.97
N ILE A 29 5.22 -9.42 -9.66
CA ILE A 29 6.07 -10.62 -9.71
C ILE A 29 5.50 -11.71 -8.79
N VAL A 30 5.13 -11.37 -7.55
CA VAL A 30 4.53 -12.32 -6.60
C VAL A 30 3.22 -12.90 -7.14
N GLN A 31 2.32 -12.07 -7.67
CA GLN A 31 1.06 -12.52 -8.27
C GLN A 31 1.25 -13.40 -9.51
N LYS A 32 2.29 -13.16 -10.32
CA LYS A 32 2.62 -14.02 -11.46
C LYS A 32 3.20 -15.36 -11.01
N THR A 33 4.13 -15.34 -10.06
CA THR A 33 4.69 -16.57 -9.47
C THR A 33 3.59 -17.43 -8.87
N GLU A 34 2.63 -16.83 -8.17
CA GLU A 34 1.46 -17.52 -7.63
C GLU A 34 0.68 -18.28 -8.70
N LYS A 35 0.41 -17.62 -9.85
CA LYS A 35 -0.28 -18.25 -10.97
C LYS A 35 0.49 -19.45 -11.53
N GLU A 36 1.81 -19.34 -11.67
CA GLU A 36 2.64 -20.45 -12.13
C GLU A 36 2.65 -21.60 -11.13
N VAL A 37 2.81 -21.31 -9.83
CA VAL A 37 2.76 -22.33 -8.76
C VAL A 37 1.39 -23.03 -8.76
N ARG A 38 0.29 -22.30 -8.95
CA ARG A 38 -1.04 -22.93 -9.04
C ARG A 38 -1.18 -23.91 -10.19
N LYS A 39 -0.55 -23.66 -11.35
CA LYS A 39 -0.57 -24.62 -12.48
C LYS A 39 0.02 -25.97 -12.04
N TYR A 40 1.18 -25.96 -11.39
CA TYR A 40 1.79 -27.19 -10.86
C TYR A 40 0.94 -27.86 -9.78
N ILE A 41 0.30 -27.08 -8.90
CA ILE A 41 -0.62 -27.60 -7.88
C ILE A 41 -1.82 -28.30 -8.53
N TYR A 42 -2.38 -27.75 -9.60
CA TYR A 42 -3.48 -28.38 -10.33
C TYR A 42 -3.05 -29.70 -10.98
N GLU A 43 -1.83 -29.79 -11.50
CA GLU A 43 -1.26 -31.04 -12.04
C GLU A 43 -1.11 -32.14 -10.98
N LEU A 44 -0.92 -31.78 -9.71
CA LEU A 44 -0.84 -32.71 -8.57
C LEU A 44 -2.20 -33.26 -8.12
N GLY A 45 -3.32 -32.69 -8.57
CA GLY A 45 -4.66 -33.14 -8.21
C GLY A 45 -4.90 -33.15 -6.69
N THR A 46 -5.28 -34.31 -6.15
CA THR A 46 -5.59 -34.45 -4.71
C THR A 46 -4.40 -34.19 -3.80
N ASP A 47 -3.19 -34.52 -4.26
CA ASP A 47 -1.96 -34.37 -3.48
C ASP A 47 -1.54 -32.89 -3.37
N GLY A 48 -2.05 -32.05 -4.28
CA GLY A 48 -1.85 -30.59 -4.26
C GLY A 48 -2.68 -29.84 -3.23
N LYS A 49 -3.65 -30.49 -2.54
CA LYS A 49 -4.61 -29.79 -1.66
C LYS A 49 -3.93 -28.99 -0.54
N LEU A 50 -2.93 -29.55 0.12
CA LEU A 50 -2.20 -28.87 1.20
C LEU A 50 -1.40 -27.68 0.68
N LEU A 51 -0.74 -27.84 -0.47
CA LEU A 51 0.01 -26.77 -1.13
C LEU A 51 -0.91 -25.62 -1.55
N ASN A 52 -2.11 -25.93 -2.06
CA ASN A 52 -3.09 -24.93 -2.42
C ASN A 52 -3.51 -24.08 -1.21
N MET A 53 -3.75 -24.72 -0.05
CA MET A 53 -4.08 -24.01 1.19
C MET A 53 -2.94 -23.08 1.63
N GLN A 54 -1.69 -23.52 1.54
CA GLN A 54 -0.53 -22.69 1.88
C GLN A 54 -0.39 -21.48 0.95
N VAL A 55 -0.60 -21.67 -0.36
CA VAL A 55 -0.57 -20.57 -1.33
C VAL A 55 -1.69 -19.57 -1.04
N GLU A 56 -2.92 -20.04 -0.77
CA GLU A 56 -4.04 -19.18 -0.42
C GLU A 56 -3.78 -18.38 0.86
N GLU A 57 -3.19 -19.00 1.88
CA GLU A 57 -2.80 -18.33 3.12
C GLU A 57 -1.77 -17.23 2.88
N LEU A 58 -0.69 -17.52 2.13
CA LEU A 58 0.38 -16.56 1.84
C LEU A 58 -0.10 -15.38 0.97
N MET A 59 -1.06 -15.65 0.09
CA MET A 59 -1.61 -14.66 -0.83
C MET A 59 -2.81 -13.92 -0.24
N SER A 60 -3.24 -14.33 0.96
CA SER A 60 -4.31 -13.69 1.70
C SER A 60 -3.99 -12.21 1.88
N ASN A 61 -4.89 -11.37 1.39
CA ASN A 61 -4.81 -9.90 1.40
C ASN A 61 -3.75 -9.26 0.49
N VAL A 62 -2.87 -10.01 -0.19
CA VAL A 62 -1.85 -9.42 -1.09
C VAL A 62 -2.50 -8.58 -2.19
N VAL A 63 -3.56 -9.12 -2.81
CA VAL A 63 -4.30 -8.41 -3.86
C VAL A 63 -4.99 -7.16 -3.28
N ASP A 64 -5.68 -7.30 -2.15
CA ASP A 64 -6.41 -6.19 -1.52
C ASP A 64 -5.48 -5.05 -1.07
N GLU A 65 -4.32 -5.37 -0.52
CA GLU A 65 -3.29 -4.38 -0.16
C GLU A 65 -2.72 -3.70 -1.40
N ASN A 66 -2.48 -4.46 -2.48
CA ASN A 66 -2.00 -3.91 -3.73
C ASN A 66 -3.02 -2.95 -4.36
N LEU A 67 -4.30 -3.28 -4.29
CA LEU A 67 -5.38 -2.42 -4.78
C LEU A 67 -5.45 -1.11 -4.00
N LYS A 68 -5.33 -1.15 -2.67
CA LYS A 68 -5.27 0.07 -1.83
C LYS A 68 -4.03 0.91 -2.14
N LEU A 69 -2.88 0.26 -2.37
CA LEU A 69 -1.66 0.95 -2.78
C LEU A 69 -1.86 1.67 -4.12
N ILE A 70 -2.46 1.00 -5.10
CA ILE A 70 -2.81 1.63 -6.38
C ILE A 70 -3.77 2.80 -6.15
N GLU A 71 -4.81 2.62 -5.35
CA GLU A 71 -5.81 3.65 -5.07
C GLU A 71 -5.20 4.91 -4.45
N ASP A 72 -4.18 4.74 -3.60
CA ASP A 72 -3.43 5.83 -2.97
C ASP A 72 -2.61 6.68 -3.96
N TYR A 73 -2.17 6.11 -5.09
CA TYR A 73 -1.22 6.75 -6.00
C TYR A 73 -1.69 6.89 -7.46
N ILE A 74 -2.89 6.41 -7.78
CA ILE A 74 -3.47 6.54 -9.12
C ILE A 74 -3.59 8.02 -9.51
N ASN A 75 -3.07 8.36 -10.68
CA ASN A 75 -2.98 9.72 -11.20
C ASN A 75 -3.68 9.84 -12.57
N PHE A 76 -4.93 9.38 -12.64
CA PHE A 76 -5.80 9.60 -13.80
C PHE A 76 -6.80 10.71 -13.50
N ASN A 77 -7.13 11.49 -14.53
CA ASN A 77 -8.23 12.46 -14.49
C ASN A 77 -9.60 11.76 -14.61
N ASP A 78 -9.62 10.52 -15.09
CA ASP A 78 -10.81 9.71 -15.32
C ASP A 78 -11.02 8.67 -14.21
N ASP A 79 -12.24 8.14 -14.13
CA ASP A 79 -12.73 7.18 -13.12
C ASP A 79 -12.19 5.75 -13.35
N VAL A 80 -10.86 5.61 -13.43
CA VAL A 80 -10.19 4.31 -13.63
C VAL A 80 -10.15 3.53 -12.32
N LYS A 81 -10.61 2.28 -12.35
CA LYS A 81 -10.65 1.43 -11.15
C LYS A 81 -9.26 0.87 -10.82
N PRO A 82 -8.88 0.77 -9.53
CA PRO A 82 -7.59 0.17 -9.13
C PRO A 82 -7.37 -1.25 -9.66
N ALA A 83 -8.45 -2.04 -9.83
CA ALA A 83 -8.39 -3.39 -10.39
C ALA A 83 -7.94 -3.41 -11.86
N GLU A 84 -8.34 -2.42 -12.66
CA GLU A 84 -7.96 -2.31 -14.08
C GLU A 84 -6.48 -1.97 -14.22
N ILE A 85 -5.97 -1.09 -13.36
CA ILE A 85 -4.55 -0.78 -13.23
C ILE A 85 -3.76 -2.02 -12.81
N ASN A 86 -4.22 -2.74 -11.78
CA ASN A 86 -3.57 -3.97 -11.32
C ASN A 86 -3.47 -5.02 -12.45
N ASN A 87 -4.56 -5.20 -13.20
CA ASN A 87 -4.58 -6.12 -14.33
C ASN A 87 -3.63 -5.67 -15.45
N SER A 88 -3.53 -4.36 -15.71
CA SER A 88 -2.62 -3.80 -16.71
C SER A 88 -1.15 -3.96 -16.32
N ILE A 89 -0.80 -3.81 -15.04
CA ILE A 89 0.56 -4.08 -14.55
C ILE A 89 0.87 -5.59 -14.69
N ASN A 90 -0.09 -6.44 -14.33
CA ASN A 90 0.06 -7.90 -14.39
C ASN A 90 0.11 -8.46 -15.81
N SER A 91 -0.35 -7.73 -16.84
CA SER A 91 -0.30 -8.14 -18.24
C SER A 91 1.00 -7.78 -18.96
N LEU A 92 1.87 -6.96 -18.35
CA LEU A 92 3.22 -6.70 -18.86
C LEU A 92 3.98 -8.02 -18.98
N ASP A 93 4.85 -8.17 -19.97
CA ASP A 93 5.85 -9.25 -19.98
C ASP A 93 6.98 -8.98 -18.96
N GLU A 94 7.94 -9.89 -18.84
CA GLU A 94 9.04 -9.76 -17.87
C GLU A 94 9.91 -8.53 -18.15
N ASP A 95 10.31 -8.31 -19.40
CA ASP A 95 11.17 -7.19 -19.81
C ASP A 95 10.47 -5.84 -19.60
N ALA A 96 9.20 -5.75 -19.99
CA ALA A 96 8.38 -4.56 -19.81
C ALA A 96 8.11 -4.27 -18.32
N LEU A 97 7.97 -5.30 -17.48
CA LEU A 97 7.80 -5.16 -16.03
C LEU A 97 9.09 -4.72 -15.33
N LEU A 98 10.27 -5.11 -15.84
CA LEU A 98 11.56 -4.66 -15.32
C LEU A 98 11.75 -3.13 -15.47
N ASN A 99 11.18 -2.54 -16.52
CA ASN A 99 11.20 -1.10 -16.71
C ASN A 99 10.12 -0.40 -15.86
N LEU A 100 10.53 0.17 -14.73
CA LEU A 100 9.64 0.87 -13.79
C LEU A 100 8.88 2.06 -14.40
N ASN A 101 9.36 2.64 -15.50
CA ASN A 101 8.63 3.70 -16.21
C ASN A 101 7.33 3.18 -16.83
N ASN A 102 7.27 1.90 -17.20
CA ASN A 102 6.03 1.30 -17.72
C ASN A 102 4.97 1.22 -16.61
N VAL A 103 5.38 0.84 -15.39
CA VAL A 103 4.50 0.80 -14.22
C VAL A 103 4.03 2.21 -13.85
N ALA A 104 4.94 3.19 -13.84
CA ALA A 104 4.61 4.61 -13.63
C ALA A 104 3.59 5.13 -14.65
N LYS A 105 3.78 4.80 -15.94
CA LYS A 105 2.86 5.17 -17.02
C LYS A 105 1.48 4.57 -16.82
N ILE A 106 1.41 3.28 -16.44
CA ILE A 106 0.14 2.60 -16.16
C ILE A 106 -0.58 3.23 -14.97
N LEU A 107 0.13 3.80 -13.99
CA LEU A 107 -0.48 4.56 -12.89
C LEU A 107 -0.98 5.97 -13.28
N GLY A 108 -0.67 6.45 -14.49
CA GLY A 108 -1.05 7.79 -14.96
C GLY A 108 0.04 8.86 -14.83
N TYR A 109 1.29 8.47 -14.59
CA TYR A 109 2.43 9.41 -14.57
C TYR A 109 3.09 9.54 -15.95
N LYS A 110 3.71 10.68 -16.21
CA LYS A 110 4.41 10.95 -17.48
C LYS A 110 5.77 10.25 -17.53
N LEU A 111 6.23 9.90 -18.73
CA LEU A 111 7.45 9.13 -18.97
C LEU A 111 8.77 9.93 -18.82
N ASP A 112 8.69 11.27 -18.82
CA ASP A 112 9.83 12.18 -18.70
C ASP A 112 10.24 12.47 -17.24
N VAL A 113 9.54 11.85 -16.29
CA VAL A 113 9.74 12.07 -14.87
C VAL A 113 10.92 11.24 -14.34
N ASN A 114 11.84 11.88 -13.61
CA ASN A 114 12.82 11.14 -12.81
C ASN A 114 12.13 10.52 -11.58
N LEU A 115 11.89 9.21 -11.64
CA LEU A 115 11.14 8.47 -10.61
C LEU A 115 11.68 8.67 -9.19
N LYS A 116 13.00 8.86 -9.02
CA LYS A 116 13.65 9.01 -7.71
C LYS A 116 13.54 10.42 -7.14
N GLU A 117 13.33 11.41 -8.00
CA GLU A 117 13.23 12.83 -7.61
C GLU A 117 11.76 13.28 -7.54
N TYR A 118 10.86 12.55 -8.18
CA TYR A 118 9.44 12.86 -8.21
C TYR A 118 8.76 12.41 -6.91
N GLN A 119 8.48 13.38 -6.04
CA GLN A 119 7.76 13.16 -4.79
C GLN A 119 6.28 12.89 -5.04
N VAL A 120 5.74 11.93 -4.29
CA VAL A 120 4.33 11.56 -4.33
C VAL A 120 3.78 11.48 -2.91
N ARG A 121 2.48 11.75 -2.76
CA ARG A 121 1.79 11.67 -1.47
C ARG A 121 0.64 10.67 -1.57
N PRO A 122 0.55 9.68 -0.67
CA PRO A 122 -0.59 8.78 -0.66
C PRO A 122 -1.85 9.52 -0.21
N LYS A 123 -3.01 9.09 -0.70
CA LYS A 123 -4.32 9.54 -0.18
C LYS A 123 -4.52 9.12 1.28
N GLY A 124 -3.89 8.02 1.70
CA GLY A 124 -3.88 7.48 3.07
C GLY A 124 -4.76 6.24 3.27
N ILE A 125 -5.36 5.73 2.19
CA ILE A 125 -6.34 4.64 2.20
C ILE A 125 -5.72 3.36 2.74
N ARG A 126 -4.50 3.01 2.30
CA ARG A 126 -3.80 1.79 2.74
C ARG A 126 -3.53 1.81 4.24
N ILE A 127 -2.93 2.88 4.75
CA ILE A 127 -2.58 3.01 6.17
C ILE A 127 -3.83 3.06 7.04
N ILE A 128 -4.81 3.89 6.69
CA ILE A 128 -6.04 4.04 7.50
C ILE A 128 -6.80 2.72 7.54
N SER A 129 -6.94 2.03 6.41
CA SER A 129 -7.62 0.72 6.36
C SER A 129 -6.90 -0.35 7.18
N GLY A 130 -5.57 -0.29 7.25
CA GLY A 130 -4.75 -1.22 8.04
C GLY A 130 -4.90 -1.02 9.55
N ILE A 131 -5.05 0.23 10.02
CA ILE A 131 -5.23 0.51 11.47
C ILE A 131 -6.68 0.40 11.94
N LYS A 132 -7.63 0.69 11.04
CA LYS A 132 -9.05 0.74 11.35
C LYS A 132 -9.90 0.54 10.09
N ARG A 133 -10.72 -0.50 10.09
CA ARG A 133 -11.76 -0.68 9.07
C ARG A 133 -12.79 0.45 9.19
N LEU A 134 -12.90 1.26 8.15
CA LEU A 134 -13.90 2.31 7.98
C LEU A 134 -14.87 1.92 6.85
N PRO A 135 -16.14 2.38 6.89
CA PRO A 135 -17.00 2.33 5.72
C PRO A 135 -16.38 3.09 4.54
N GLU A 136 -16.56 2.56 3.34
CA GLU A 136 -15.95 3.10 2.11
C GLU A 136 -16.31 4.58 1.86
N GLN A 137 -17.58 4.96 2.09
CA GLN A 137 -18.03 6.34 1.96
C GLN A 137 -17.30 7.27 2.93
N LEU A 138 -17.01 6.81 4.14
CA LEU A 138 -16.29 7.60 5.13
C LEU A 138 -14.82 7.78 4.74
N MET A 139 -14.18 6.73 4.21
CA MET A 139 -12.82 6.83 3.65
C MET A 139 -12.78 7.85 2.51
N ARG A 140 -13.73 7.78 1.57
CA ARG A 140 -13.86 8.78 0.50
C ARG A 140 -13.99 10.20 1.05
N ASN A 141 -14.86 10.41 2.03
CA ASN A 141 -15.06 11.73 2.62
C ASN A 141 -13.78 12.27 3.30
N LEU A 142 -12.99 11.40 3.95
CA LEU A 142 -11.68 11.76 4.51
C LEU A 142 -10.71 12.21 3.41
N VAL A 143 -10.57 11.40 2.36
CA VAL A 143 -9.69 11.71 1.23
C VAL A 143 -10.13 12.98 0.52
N LEU A 144 -11.43 13.19 0.32
CA LEU A 144 -11.97 14.41 -0.30
C LEU A 144 -11.69 15.66 0.55
N LYS A 145 -11.78 15.56 1.89
CA LYS A 145 -11.54 16.70 2.77
C LYS A 145 -10.05 17.07 2.89
N PHE A 146 -9.20 16.06 3.10
CA PHE A 146 -7.79 16.30 3.44
C PHE A 146 -6.83 16.12 2.25
N GLY A 147 -7.25 15.43 1.19
CA GLY A 147 -6.48 15.20 -0.03
C GLY A 147 -5.39 14.13 0.09
N ASN A 148 -4.60 14.15 1.17
CA ASN A 148 -3.48 13.22 1.37
C ASN A 148 -3.27 12.85 2.84
N LEU A 149 -2.51 11.78 3.06
CA LEU A 149 -2.19 11.24 4.38
C LEU A 149 -1.57 12.27 5.32
N LYS A 150 -0.61 13.10 4.86
CA LYS A 150 0.05 14.09 5.71
C LYS A 150 -0.96 15.07 6.30
N ASN A 151 -1.89 15.55 5.49
CA ASN A 151 -2.95 16.44 5.95
C ASN A 151 -3.87 15.73 6.96
N ILE A 152 -4.16 14.44 6.77
CA ILE A 152 -4.94 13.65 7.73
C ILE A 152 -4.18 13.48 9.06
N LEU A 153 -2.87 13.21 9.01
CA LEU A 153 -2.02 13.04 10.19
C LEU A 153 -1.87 14.34 11.00
N ASN A 154 -1.86 15.48 10.33
CA ASN A 154 -1.76 16.80 10.97
C ASN A 154 -3.10 17.33 11.50
N ALA A 155 -4.22 16.71 11.11
CA ALA A 155 -5.55 17.14 11.52
C ALA A 155 -5.80 16.86 13.01
N ASN A 156 -6.42 17.83 13.70
CA ASN A 156 -6.87 17.62 15.06
C ASN A 156 -8.22 16.86 15.11
N VAL A 157 -8.65 16.50 16.33
CA VAL A 157 -9.87 15.70 16.53
C VAL A 157 -11.12 16.45 16.04
N GLU A 158 -11.17 17.76 16.23
CA GLU A 158 -12.28 18.62 15.78
C GLU A 158 -12.38 18.67 14.25
N GLU A 159 -11.26 18.85 13.55
CA GLU A 159 -11.20 18.86 12.08
C GLU A 159 -11.57 17.51 11.47
N LEU A 160 -11.11 16.42 12.08
CA LEU A 160 -11.55 15.07 11.70
C LEU A 160 -13.06 14.91 11.95
N ALA A 161 -13.58 15.46 13.05
CA ALA A 161 -14.99 15.30 13.42
C ALA A 161 -15.98 16.00 12.48
N GLU A 162 -15.52 16.98 11.72
CA GLU A 162 -16.28 17.68 10.69
C GLU A 162 -16.48 16.85 9.41
N VAL A 163 -15.76 15.72 9.24
CA VAL A 163 -15.98 14.83 8.09
C VAL A 163 -17.35 14.17 8.24
N GLN A 164 -18.16 14.21 7.17
CA GLN A 164 -19.50 13.61 7.18
C GLN A 164 -19.43 12.12 7.56
N GLY A 165 -20.11 11.74 8.64
CA GLY A 165 -20.11 10.38 9.20
C GLY A 165 -19.02 10.10 10.26
N MET A 166 -18.18 11.09 10.55
CA MET A 166 -17.06 11.04 11.50
C MET A 166 -17.39 11.80 12.78
N GLY A 167 -18.33 11.34 13.62
CA GLY A 167 -18.58 12.01 14.91
C GLY A 167 -17.35 12.05 15.84
N LYS A 168 -17.34 12.96 16.83
CA LYS A 168 -16.19 13.22 17.73
C LYS A 168 -15.55 11.97 18.34
N ALA A 169 -16.36 11.00 18.78
CA ALA A 169 -15.86 9.74 19.35
C ALA A 169 -15.06 8.90 18.34
N ARG A 170 -15.52 8.82 17.08
CA ARG A 170 -14.79 8.08 16.02
C ARG A 170 -13.56 8.84 15.56
N ALA A 171 -13.64 10.18 15.49
CA ALA A 171 -12.52 11.05 15.16
C ALA A 171 -11.38 10.90 16.17
N SER A 172 -11.68 10.97 17.47
CA SER A 172 -10.69 10.77 18.54
C SER A 172 -10.03 9.39 18.45
N LEU A 173 -10.80 8.33 18.21
CA LEU A 173 -10.24 6.98 18.05
C LEU A 173 -9.32 6.85 16.83
N LEU A 174 -9.68 7.48 15.71
CA LEU A 174 -8.85 7.48 14.50
C LEU A 174 -7.55 8.26 14.74
N TYR A 175 -7.65 9.45 15.33
CA TYR A 175 -6.51 10.28 15.71
C TYR A 175 -5.52 9.52 16.59
N ASP A 176 -6.00 8.91 17.67
CA ASP A 176 -5.14 8.14 18.59
C ASP A 176 -4.47 6.94 17.90
N ARG A 177 -5.17 6.27 16.98
CA ARG A 177 -4.61 5.13 16.23
C ARG A 177 -3.56 5.58 15.24
N LEU A 178 -3.80 6.66 14.51
CA LEU A 178 -2.85 7.23 13.56
C LEU A 178 -1.58 7.68 14.28
N LYS A 179 -1.72 8.36 15.41
CA LYS A 179 -0.59 8.80 16.23
C LYS A 179 0.26 7.63 16.70
N LYS A 180 -0.36 6.62 17.33
CA LYS A 180 0.35 5.42 17.80
C LYS A 180 1.01 4.65 16.67
N PHE A 181 0.34 4.56 15.52
CA PHE A 181 0.89 3.92 14.32
C PHE A 181 2.12 4.66 13.83
N SER A 182 2.04 5.98 13.68
CA SER A 182 3.17 6.81 13.24
C SER A 182 4.36 6.71 14.21
N GLU A 183 4.11 6.81 15.51
CA GLU A 183 5.14 6.68 16.54
C GLU A 183 5.85 5.32 16.46
N TYR A 184 5.10 4.23 16.30
CA TYR A 184 5.66 2.88 16.20
C TYR A 184 6.58 2.72 14.98
N TYR A 185 6.14 3.15 13.79
CA TYR A 185 6.91 2.99 12.56
C TYR A 185 8.17 3.88 12.54
N LEU A 186 8.04 5.15 12.94
CA LEU A 186 9.16 6.09 12.98
C LEU A 186 10.19 5.73 14.06
N TYR A 187 9.74 5.24 15.22
CA TYR A 187 10.65 4.76 16.26
C TYR A 187 11.42 3.53 15.77
N ASN A 188 10.76 2.52 15.20
CA ASN A 188 11.42 1.30 14.75
C ASN A 188 12.40 1.51 13.59
N GLU A 189 12.17 2.51 12.73
CA GLU A 189 13.17 2.92 11.75
C GLU A 189 14.45 3.43 12.42
N LEU A 190 14.34 4.27 13.46
CA LEU A 190 15.50 4.79 14.20
C LEU A 190 16.34 3.66 14.81
N TYR A 191 15.73 2.55 15.25
CA TYR A 191 16.46 1.37 15.75
C TYR A 191 17.01 0.49 14.63
N SER A 192 16.32 0.40 13.49
CA SER A 192 16.78 -0.37 12.34
C SER A 192 17.95 0.33 11.62
N SER A 193 17.95 1.67 11.58
CA SER A 193 19.01 2.49 10.99
C SER A 193 20.22 2.69 11.91
N LYS A 194 20.06 2.55 13.23
CA LYS A 194 21.16 2.60 14.22
C LYS A 194 21.52 1.19 14.69
N GLY A 195 22.05 0.36 13.79
CA GLY A 195 22.85 -0.84 14.09
C GLY A 195 22.42 -1.72 15.28
N GLY A 196 21.69 -2.79 15.01
CA GLY A 196 21.92 -4.14 15.56
C GLY A 196 21.92 -4.32 17.08
N VAL A 197 20.75 -4.56 17.67
CA VAL A 197 20.60 -5.59 18.71
C VAL A 197 19.32 -6.36 18.40
N ILE A 198 19.49 -7.55 17.81
CA ILE A 198 18.47 -8.59 17.91
C ILE A 198 18.36 -8.88 19.41
N GLN A 199 17.31 -8.41 20.07
CA GLN A 199 16.92 -9.04 21.32
C GLN A 199 16.51 -10.46 20.96
N GLN A 200 17.42 -11.41 21.16
CA GLN A 200 17.07 -12.81 21.24
C GLN A 200 16.04 -12.93 22.38
N THR A 201 14.77 -13.04 22.01
CA THR A 201 13.75 -13.53 22.94
C THR A 201 14.09 -14.99 23.21
N ARG A 202 14.75 -15.23 24.34
CA ARG A 202 14.93 -16.57 24.90
C ARG A 202 13.54 -17.12 25.24
N TYR A 203 13.21 -18.26 24.66
CA TYR A 203 12.33 -19.25 25.27
C TYR A 203 13.20 -20.39 25.78
#